data_AF-A0A527HGN1-F1
#
_entry.id   AF-A0A527HGN1-F1
#
_cell.length_a   1.000
_cell.length_b   1.000
_cell.length_c   1.000
_cell.angle_alpha   90.00
_cell.angle_beta   90.00
_cell.angle_gamma   90.00
#
_symmetry.space_group_name_H-M   'P 1'
#
loop_
_entity.id
_entity.type
_entity.pdbx_description
1 polymer ?
#
loop_
_entity_poly.entity_id
_entity_poly.type
_entity_poly.pdbx_seq_one_letter_code
_entity_poly.pdbx_strand_id
1 'polypeptide(L)'
;MGSGSASAETVDVKYRGPVDLAKFECTGELDSSVVKRVCYNAEHSYMLIRLKQVWYHYCEIDQGTVSALLAAGSKGSFYNDNIKDAATGGRFGCRDKPVPNL
;
A
#
# COMPACT_ATOMS: atom_id res chain seq x y z
N MET A 1 24.52 2.38 6.98
CA MET A 1 23.70 3.48 7.52
C MET A 1 22.65 3.82 6.48
N GLY A 2 21.36 3.79 6.84
CA GLY A 2 20.27 4.04 5.90
C GLY A 2 18.92 3.99 6.59
N SER A 3 18.78 4.71 7.71
CA SER A 3 17.48 4.98 8.31
C SER A 3 16.77 6.00 7.43
N GLY A 4 16.08 5.53 6.40
CA GLY A 4 15.20 6.36 5.58
C GLY A 4 14.00 6.78 6.43
N SER A 5 14.17 7.85 7.21
CA SER A 5 13.03 8.61 7.71
C SER A 5 12.24 9.00 6.47
N ALA A 6 10.99 8.56 6.39
CA ALA A 6 10.09 8.96 5.31
C ALA A 6 9.95 10.49 5.37
N SER A 7 10.81 11.21 4.65
CA SER A 7 10.58 12.62 4.34
C SER A 7 9.19 12.70 3.74
N ALA A 8 8.38 13.64 4.23
CA ALA A 8 7.05 13.95 3.72
C ALA A 8 7.06 13.93 2.18
N GLU A 9 6.69 12.78 1.61
CA GLU A 9 6.64 12.54 0.18
C GLU A 9 5.17 12.45 -0.15
N THR A 10 4.66 13.43 -0.86
CA THR A 10 3.27 13.40 -1.30
C THR A 10 3.19 12.62 -2.61
N VAL A 11 2.37 11.57 -2.64
CA VAL A 11 2.19 10.72 -3.83
C VAL A 11 0.79 10.82 -4.38
N ASP A 12 0.65 10.86 -5.70
CA ASP A 12 -0.66 10.88 -6.35
C ASP A 12 -1.24 9.47 -6.44
N VAL A 13 -2.31 9.22 -5.68
CA VAL A 13 -2.95 7.92 -5.56
C VAL A 13 -4.19 7.86 -6.45
N LYS A 14 -4.25 6.85 -7.30
CA LYS A 14 -5.37 6.66 -8.23
C LYS A 14 -6.68 6.52 -7.46
N TYR A 15 -7.72 7.25 -7.89
CA TYR A 15 -9.05 7.33 -7.26
C TYR A 15 -9.11 8.03 -5.88
N ARG A 16 -8.04 8.71 -5.47
CA ARG A 16 -7.99 9.54 -4.25
C ARG A 16 -7.40 10.93 -4.50
N GLY A 17 -6.28 11.01 -5.22
CA GLY A 17 -5.48 12.22 -5.36
C GLY A 17 -4.21 12.19 -4.49
N PRO A 18 -3.60 13.34 -4.19
CA PRO A 18 -2.35 13.42 -3.45
C PRO A 18 -2.50 12.97 -1.99
N VAL A 19 -1.55 12.18 -1.50
CA VAL A 19 -1.50 11.68 -0.11
C VAL A 19 -0.11 11.85 0.46
N ASP A 20 -0.02 12.38 1.67
CA ASP A 20 1.25 12.56 2.36
C ASP A 20 1.72 11.24 3.01
N LEU A 21 2.94 10.82 2.68
CA LEU A 21 3.55 9.60 3.20
C LEU A 21 4.24 9.77 4.57
N ALA A 22 4.30 10.97 5.15
CA ALA A 22 4.96 11.19 6.45
C ALA A 22 4.30 10.41 7.60
N LYS A 23 3.00 10.11 7.45
CA LYS A 23 2.20 9.30 8.40
C LYS A 23 2.24 7.81 8.08
N PHE A 24 3.01 7.39 7.07
CA PHE A 24 3.04 6.02 6.60
C PHE A 24 4.41 5.39 6.82
N GLU A 25 4.40 4.16 7.29
CA GLU A 25 5.58 3.31 7.34
C GLU A 25 5.82 2.72 5.95
N CYS A 26 6.66 3.41 5.18
CA CYS A 26 7.03 3.01 3.84
C CYS A 26 8.25 2.10 3.80
N THR A 27 8.16 1.04 3.00
CA THR A 27 9.34 0.28 2.61
C THR A 27 10.19 1.08 1.63
N GLY A 28 11.46 0.69 1.52
CA GLY A 28 12.29 1.07 0.39
C GLY A 28 11.77 0.50 -0.94
N GLU A 29 12.55 0.72 -2.00
CA GLU A 29 12.28 0.09 -3.30
C GLU A 29 12.42 -1.42 -3.18
N LEU A 30 11.33 -2.13 -3.50
CA LEU A 30 11.26 -3.58 -3.45
C LEU A 30 11.71 -4.16 -4.80
N ASP A 31 12.42 -5.29 -4.74
CA ASP A 31 12.84 -6.05 -5.92
C ASP A 31 11.64 -6.82 -6.52
N SER A 32 10.69 -6.09 -7.10
CA SER A 32 9.58 -6.67 -7.83
C SER A 32 9.23 -5.83 -9.05
N SER A 33 8.91 -6.51 -10.15
CA SER A 33 8.47 -5.90 -11.39
C SER A 33 7.05 -5.32 -11.29
N VAL A 34 6.27 -5.80 -10.33
CA VAL A 34 4.88 -5.39 -10.10
C VAL A 34 4.82 -4.42 -8.93
N VAL A 35 5.26 -4.85 -7.74
CA VAL A 35 5.16 -4.06 -6.50
C VAL A 35 6.47 -3.32 -6.25
N LYS A 36 6.52 -2.03 -6.57
CA LYS A 36 7.75 -1.24 -6.40
C LYS A 36 7.95 -0.73 -4.99
N ARG A 37 6.87 -0.37 -4.31
CA ARG A 37 6.92 0.19 -2.96
C ARG A 37 5.62 -0.09 -2.23
N VAL A 38 5.68 -0.25 -0.91
CA VAL A 38 4.51 -0.42 -0.05
C VAL A 38 4.65 0.52 1.13
N CYS A 39 3.57 1.19 1.48
CA CYS A 39 3.47 2.12 2.59
C CYS A 39 2.25 1.75 3.41
N TYR A 40 2.41 1.59 4.72
CA TYR A 40 1.33 1.17 5.58
C TYR A 40 1.18 2.10 6.78
N ASN A 41 -0.05 2.46 7.08
CA ASN A 41 -0.43 3.18 8.28
C ASN A 41 -1.29 2.24 9.13
N ALA A 42 -0.73 1.81 10.26
CA ALA A 42 -1.39 0.93 11.20
C ALA A 42 -2.50 1.63 12.00
N GLU A 43 -2.42 2.96 12.19
CA GLU A 43 -3.43 3.74 12.91
C GLU A 43 -4.79 3.70 12.19
N HIS A 44 -4.77 3.70 10.86
CA HIS A 44 -5.94 3.71 10.00
C HIS A 44 -6.17 2.40 9.23
N SER A 45 -5.35 1.36 9.47
CA SER A 45 -5.33 0.13 8.67
C SER A 45 -5.32 0.41 7.17
N TYR A 46 -4.45 1.34 6.76
CA TYR A 46 -4.42 1.91 5.42
C TYR A 46 -3.11 1.57 4.72
N MET A 47 -3.19 0.93 3.56
CA MET A 47 -2.03 0.62 2.74
C MET A 47 -2.05 1.39 1.43
N LEU A 48 -0.92 2.01 1.13
CA LEU A 48 -0.58 2.54 -0.17
C LEU A 48 0.44 1.62 -0.84
N ILE A 49 0.16 1.24 -2.08
CA ILE A 49 1.04 0.35 -2.85
C ILE A 49 1.32 0.95 -4.21
N ARG A 50 2.61 1.06 -4.55
CA ARG A 50 3.06 1.49 -5.86
C ARG A 50 3.20 0.29 -6.76
N LEU A 51 2.25 0.14 -7.67
CA LEU A 51 2.28 -0.88 -8.71
C LEU A 51 2.85 -0.29 -9.99
N LYS A 52 4.06 -0.70 -10.35
CA LYS A 52 4.85 -0.10 -11.44
C LYS A 52 5.03 1.42 -11.22
N GLN A 53 4.23 2.24 -11.90
CA GLN A 53 4.24 3.71 -11.78
C GLN A 53 2.95 4.28 -11.20
N VAL A 54 1.97 3.45 -10.84
CA VAL A 54 0.67 3.89 -10.35
C VAL A 54 0.54 3.54 -8.88
N TRP A 55 0.14 4.51 -8.08
CA TRP A 55 -0.20 4.29 -6.67
C TRP A 55 -1.66 3.88 -6.53
N TYR A 56 -1.88 2.88 -5.70
CA TYR A 56 -3.19 2.39 -5.30
C TYR A 56 -3.31 2.42 -3.78
N HIS A 57 -4.55 2.59 -3.31
CA HIS A 57 -4.88 2.52 -1.89
C HIS A 57 -5.72 1.31 -1.54
N TYR A 58 -5.59 0.87 -0.29
CA TYR A 58 -6.39 -0.18 0.31
C TYR A 58 -6.72 0.22 1.75
N CYS A 59 -7.99 0.10 2.11
CA CYS A 59 -8.52 0.38 3.45
C CYS A 59 -8.80 -0.94 4.16
N GLU A 60 -8.78 -0.93 5.50
CA GLU A 60 -9.08 -2.10 6.34
C GLU A 60 -8.15 -3.30 6.11
N ILE A 61 -6.94 -3.05 5.61
CA ILE A 61 -5.93 -4.08 5.47
C ILE A 61 -5.15 -4.23 6.76
N ASP A 62 -5.10 -5.46 7.26
CA ASP A 62 -4.38 -5.79 8.48
C ASP A 62 -2.87 -5.77 8.26
N GLN A 63 -2.13 -5.43 9.31
CA GLN A 63 -0.67 -5.37 9.27
C GLN A 63 -0.05 -6.72 8.92
N GLY A 64 -0.62 -7.84 9.37
CA GLY A 64 -0.18 -9.19 9.05
C GLY A 64 -0.20 -9.47 7.54
N THR A 65 -1.25 -9.03 6.84
CA THR A 65 -1.34 -9.13 5.38
C THR A 65 -0.25 -8.31 4.68
N VAL A 66 0.03 -7.09 5.16
CA VAL A 66 1.11 -6.25 4.64
C VAL A 66 2.47 -6.91 4.90
N SER A 67 2.71 -7.39 6.12
CA SER A 67 3.94 -8.10 6.47
C SER A 67 4.12 -9.36 5.65
N ALA A 68 3.06 -10.12 5.38
CA ALA A 68 3.09 -11.28 4.51
C ALA A 68 3.40 -10.92 3.06
N LEU A 69 2.84 -9.82 2.52
CA LEU A 69 3.20 -9.29 1.20
C LEU A 69 4.70 -8.94 1.15
N LEU A 70 5.22 -8.29 2.18
CA LEU A 70 6.64 -7.90 2.24
C LEU A 70 7.58 -9.10 2.36
N ALA A 71 7.18 -10.11 3.13
CA ALA A 71 7.91 -11.36 3.30
C ALA A 71 7.77 -12.32 2.09
N ALA A 72 6.75 -12.15 1.24
CA ALA A 72 6.53 -13.00 0.09
C ALA A 72 7.69 -12.89 -0.91
N GLY A 73 8.15 -14.06 -1.39
CA GLY A 73 9.18 -14.15 -2.44
C GLY A 73 8.74 -13.55 -3.77
N SER A 74 7.44 -13.64 -4.10
CA SER A 74 6.83 -12.92 -5.23
C SER A 74 5.69 -12.03 -4.75
N LYS A 75 6.01 -10.74 -4.56
CA LYS A 75 5.06 -9.70 -4.12
C LYS A 75 3.90 -9.52 -5.08
N GLY A 76 4.17 -9.60 -6.38
CA GLY A 76 3.15 -9.50 -7.42
C GLY A 76 2.16 -10.66 -7.39
N SER A 77 2.64 -11.90 -7.19
CA SER A 77 1.77 -13.08 -7.04
C SER A 77 0.93 -12.95 -5.77
N PHE A 78 1.57 -12.71 -4.62
CA PHE A 78 0.85 -12.54 -3.34
C PHE A 78 -0.22 -11.44 -3.43
N TYR A 79 0.11 -10.29 -4.01
CA TYR A 79 -0.84 -9.21 -4.25
C TYR A 79 -2.01 -9.67 -5.12
N ASN A 80 -1.77 -10.38 -6.23
CA ASN A 80 -2.84 -10.83 -7.12
C ASN A 80 -3.78 -11.85 -6.43
N ASP A 81 -3.23 -12.77 -5.64
CA ASP A 81 -3.99 -13.83 -4.97
C ASP A 81 -4.68 -13.38 -3.68
N ASN A 82 -4.07 -12.50 -2.89
CA ASN A 82 -4.54 -12.15 -1.54
C ASN A 82 -5.16 -10.74 -1.43
N ILE A 83 -4.74 -9.79 -2.27
CA ILE A 83 -5.11 -8.36 -2.12
C ILE A 83 -6.02 -7.91 -3.27
N LYS A 84 -5.67 -8.25 -4.51
CA LYS A 84 -6.41 -7.90 -5.72
C LYS A 84 -7.71 -8.68 -5.86
N ASP A 85 -7.89 -9.78 -5.11
CA ASP A 85 -8.92 -10.79 -5.33
C ASP A 85 -10.24 -10.17 -5.81
N ALA A 86 -10.51 -10.42 -7.10
CA ALA A 86 -11.53 -9.73 -7.88
C ALA A 86 -12.93 -10.27 -7.61
N ALA A 87 -13.06 -11.38 -6.87
CA ALA A 87 -14.33 -12.04 -6.60
C ALA A 87 -15.28 -11.20 -5.72
N THR A 88 -14.76 -10.18 -5.02
CA THR A 88 -15.55 -9.31 -4.13
C THR A 88 -15.42 -7.81 -4.43
N GLY A 89 -14.73 -7.43 -5.52
CA GLY A 89 -14.47 -6.01 -5.81
C GLY A 89 -13.31 -5.41 -5.00
N GLY A 90 -12.42 -6.26 -4.48
CA GLY A 90 -11.36 -5.92 -3.55
C GLY A 90 -11.85 -5.95 -2.12
N ARG A 91 -11.46 -6.98 -1.36
CA ARG A 91 -11.83 -7.15 0.07
C ARG A 91 -11.45 -5.95 0.96
N PHE A 92 -10.53 -5.12 0.46
CA PHE A 92 -9.97 -3.94 1.13
C PHE A 92 -10.30 -2.63 0.39
N GLY A 93 -11.37 -2.62 -0.40
CA GLY A 93 -11.78 -1.44 -1.18
C GLY A 93 -12.24 -0.29 -0.27
N CYS A 94 -11.69 0.91 -0.45
CA CYS A 94 -12.10 2.13 0.26
C CYS A 94 -13.45 2.70 -0.21
N ARG A 95 -14.40 1.88 -0.71
CA ARG A 95 -15.64 2.36 -1.36
C ARG A 95 -16.68 2.92 -0.39
N ASP A 96 -16.76 2.36 0.82
CA ASP A 96 -17.78 2.69 1.81
C ASP A 96 -17.19 3.35 3.08
N LYS A 97 -15.90 3.71 3.05
CA LYS A 97 -15.19 4.23 4.22
C LYS A 97 -14.67 5.64 3.94
N PRO A 98 -14.75 6.55 4.92
CA PRO A 98 -14.13 7.86 4.79
C PRO A 98 -12.63 7.65 4.65
N VAL A 99 -12.11 8.03 3.48
CA VAL A 99 -10.68 8.10 3.24
C VAL A 99 -10.13 9.19 4.17
N PRO A 100 -9.30 8.85 5.17
CA PRO A 100 -8.84 9.85 6.14
C PRO A 100 -7.97 10.88 5.42
N ASN A 101 -8.23 12.17 5.65
CA ASN A 101 -7.40 13.26 5.13
C ASN A 101 -6.05 13.19 5.85
N LEU A 102 -5.06 12.58 5.18
CA LEU A 102 -3.69 12.37 5.64
C LEU A 102 -2.77 13.23 4.77
#